data_AF-J2SXL1-F1
#
_entry.id   AF-J2SXL1-F1
#
_cell.length_a   1.000
_cell.length_b   1.000
_cell.length_c   1.000
_cell.angle_alpha   90.00
_cell.angle_beta   90.00
_cell.angle_gamma   90.00
#
_symmetry.space_group_name_H-M   'P 1'
#
loop_
_entity.id
_entity.type
_entity.pdbx_description
1 polymer ?
#
loop_
_entity_poly.entity_id
_entity_poly.type
_entity_poly.pdbx_seq_one_letter_code
_entity_poly.pdbx_strand_id
1 'polypeptide(L)'
;MNERNESAELAERYVAAWNEPDATARRTAIAGLWVPEGEHYVRTLQAKGYEALHRRVTGSHEKNVRDAGFRFVCAGDAQFLHDAVMFHWHMVPAAGGPVAALGLQFLVLAGDGRIAVDYQFILPTPSV
;
A
#
# COMPACT_ATOMS: atom_id res chain seq x y z
N MET A 1 19.57 -12.68 -6.79
CA MET A 1 18.29 -11.96 -6.96
C MET A 1 18.66 -10.49 -6.83
N ASN A 2 18.45 -9.65 -7.85
CA ASN A 2 18.93 -8.26 -7.82
C ASN A 2 17.93 -7.38 -7.07
N GLU A 3 18.41 -6.36 -6.35
CA GLU A 3 17.64 -5.39 -5.54
C GLU A 3 16.41 -4.82 -6.27
N ARG A 4 16.50 -4.65 -7.60
CA ARG A 4 15.39 -4.17 -8.43
C ARG A 4 14.17 -5.10 -8.38
N ASN A 5 14.36 -6.42 -8.29
CA ASN A 5 13.25 -7.37 -8.16
C ASN A 5 12.63 -7.33 -6.76
N GLU A 6 13.45 -7.22 -5.71
CA GLU A 6 12.96 -7.20 -4.32
C GLU A 6 12.07 -5.96 -4.07
N SER A 7 12.44 -4.83 -4.66
CA SER A 7 11.65 -3.59 -4.57
C SER A 7 10.30 -3.68 -5.26
N ALA A 8 10.26 -4.25 -6.46
CA ALA A 8 9.03 -4.49 -7.19
C ALA A 8 8.12 -5.47 -6.43
N GLU A 9 8.68 -6.57 -5.93
CA GLU A 9 7.94 -7.59 -5.17
C GLU A 9 7.34 -7.04 -3.87
N LEU A 10 8.05 -6.16 -3.14
CA LEU A 10 7.49 -5.51 -1.96
C LEU A 10 6.34 -4.57 -2.33
N ALA A 11 6.51 -3.73 -3.35
CA ALA A 11 5.46 -2.82 -3.81
C ALA A 11 4.21 -3.59 -4.26
N GLU A 12 4.38 -4.66 -5.03
CA GLU A 12 3.29 -5.54 -5.49
C GLU A 12 2.56 -6.20 -4.32
N ARG A 13 3.29 -6.80 -3.37
CA ARG A 13 2.69 -7.37 -2.14
C ARG A 13 1.95 -6.31 -1.34
N TYR A 14 2.49 -5.10 -1.26
CA TYR A 14 1.84 -3.98 -0.58
C TYR A 14 0.50 -3.67 -1.21
N VAL A 15 0.43 -3.35 -2.52
CA VAL A 15 -0.85 -3.03 -3.18
C VAL A 15 -1.81 -4.22 -3.19
N ALA A 16 -1.32 -5.46 -3.24
CA ALA A 16 -2.16 -6.64 -3.15
C ALA A 16 -2.96 -6.68 -1.84
N ALA A 17 -2.36 -6.31 -0.70
CA ALA A 17 -3.07 -6.27 0.59
C ALA A 17 -4.27 -5.31 0.60
N TRP A 18 -4.21 -4.22 -0.18
CA TRP A 18 -5.32 -3.26 -0.34
C TRP A 18 -6.43 -3.76 -1.27
N ASN A 19 -6.11 -4.68 -2.17
CA ASN A 19 -7.06 -5.31 -3.09
C ASN A 19 -7.63 -6.63 -2.56
N GLU A 20 -7.05 -7.23 -1.52
CA GLU A 20 -7.40 -8.55 -0.99
C GLU A 20 -8.85 -8.61 -0.45
N PRO A 21 -9.77 -9.36 -1.07
CA PRO A 21 -11.15 -9.46 -0.62
C PRO A 21 -11.33 -10.32 0.63
N ASP A 22 -10.55 -11.40 0.80
CA ASP A 22 -10.69 -12.29 1.94
C ASP A 22 -10.13 -11.64 3.21
N ALA A 23 -10.98 -11.54 4.24
CA ALA A 23 -10.59 -10.85 5.46
C ALA A 23 -9.45 -11.55 6.20
N THR A 24 -9.36 -12.88 6.13
CA THR A 24 -8.31 -13.65 6.81
C THR A 24 -6.98 -13.52 6.07
N ALA A 25 -7.00 -13.68 4.74
CA ALA A 25 -5.86 -13.47 3.87
C ALA A 25 -5.32 -12.03 4.00
N ARG A 26 -6.21 -11.03 4.07
CA ARG A 26 -5.82 -9.63 4.30
C ARG A 26 -5.12 -9.43 5.64
N ARG A 27 -5.59 -10.07 6.71
CA ARG A 27 -4.92 -10.02 8.03
C ARG A 27 -3.52 -10.65 7.97
N THR A 28 -3.39 -11.79 7.31
CA THR A 28 -2.11 -12.47 7.08
C THR A 28 -1.15 -11.61 6.26
N ALA A 29 -1.63 -11.01 5.16
CA ALA A 29 -0.85 -10.11 4.33
C ALA A 29 -0.33 -8.91 5.13
N ILE A 30 -1.17 -8.30 5.97
CA ILE A 30 -0.77 -7.18 6.83
C ILE A 30 0.29 -7.60 7.86
N ALA A 31 0.17 -8.78 8.48
CA ALA A 31 1.18 -9.29 9.40
C ALA A 31 2.52 -9.65 8.72
N GLY A 32 2.48 -10.01 7.43
CA GLY A 32 3.66 -10.24 6.60
C GLY A 32 4.32 -8.95 6.10
N LEU A 33 3.58 -7.84 6.03
CA LEU A 33 4.07 -6.55 5.54
C LEU A 33 4.58 -5.64 6.67
N TRP A 34 3.85 -5.52 7.78
CA TRP A 34 4.22 -4.63 8.89
C TRP A 34 4.79 -5.41 10.09
N VAL A 35 5.59 -4.73 10.90
CA VAL A 35 5.91 -5.19 12.26
C VAL A 35 4.68 -5.04 13.18
N PRO A 36 4.61 -5.72 14.34
CA PRO A 36 3.43 -5.67 15.22
C PRO A 36 2.99 -4.26 15.65
N GLU A 37 3.95 -3.37 15.88
CA GLU A 37 3.74 -1.96 16.25
C GLU A 37 3.88 -1.00 15.06
N GLY A 38 3.83 -1.54 13.83
CA GLY A 38 4.00 -0.77 12.61
C GLY A 38 2.95 0.32 12.47
N GLU A 39 3.33 1.41 11.83
CA GLU A 39 2.51 2.61 11.72
C GLU A 39 2.24 2.96 10.26
N HIS A 40 1.02 3.39 9.95
CA HIS A 40 0.63 3.94 8.65
C HIS A 40 0.06 5.33 8.84
N TYR A 41 0.59 6.30 8.09
CA TYR A 41 0.20 7.69 8.10
C TYR A 41 -0.36 8.10 6.75
N VAL A 42 -1.54 8.73 6.75
CA VAL A 42 -2.11 9.34 5.56
C VAL A 42 -2.92 10.58 5.94
N ARG A 43 -2.58 11.73 5.37
CA ARG A 43 -3.20 13.02 5.74
C ARG A 43 -3.15 13.22 7.26
N THR A 44 -4.31 13.31 7.93
CA THR A 44 -4.44 13.48 9.38
C THR A 44 -4.67 12.15 10.13
N LEU A 45 -4.72 11.02 9.42
CA LEU A 45 -5.00 9.71 9.98
C LEU A 45 -3.68 8.99 10.33
N GLN A 46 -3.63 8.38 11.51
CA GLN A 46 -2.63 7.42 11.91
C GLN A 46 -3.31 6.08 12.23
N ALA A 47 -2.76 4.98 11.71
CA ALA A 47 -3.10 3.63 12.11
C ALA A 47 -1.85 2.96 12.68
N LYS A 48 -1.89 2.63 13.98
CA LYS A 48 -0.78 1.98 14.69
C LYS A 48 -1.15 0.58 15.16
N GLY A 49 -0.28 -0.37 14.85
CA GLY A 49 -0.43 -1.77 15.18
C GLY A 49 -1.46 -2.52 14.34
N TYR A 50 -1.40 -3.84 14.36
CA TYR A 50 -2.16 -4.69 13.44
C TYR A 50 -3.66 -4.41 13.44
N GLU A 51 -4.29 -4.22 14.59
CA GLU A 51 -5.73 -3.96 14.64
C GLU A 51 -6.13 -2.65 13.95
N ALA A 52 -5.35 -1.58 14.12
CA ALA A 52 -5.63 -0.32 13.43
C ALA A 52 -5.32 -0.42 11.93
N LEU A 53 -4.23 -1.11 11.56
CA LEU A 53 -3.86 -1.37 10.17
C LEU A 53 -4.93 -2.21 9.45
N HIS A 54 -5.43 -3.27 10.09
CA HIS A 54 -6.52 -4.10 9.57
C HIS A 54 -7.78 -3.27 9.31
N ARG A 55 -8.16 -2.39 10.25
CA ARG A 55 -9.30 -1.47 10.04
C ARG A 55 -9.05 -0.48 8.89
N ARG A 56 -7.86 0.11 8.82
CA ARG A 56 -7.47 1.07 7.77
C ARG A 56 -7.56 0.47 6.37
N VAL A 57 -6.94 -0.71 6.19
CA VAL A 57 -6.88 -1.39 4.88
C VAL A 57 -8.26 -1.94 4.52
N THR A 58 -8.98 -2.55 5.47
CA THR A 58 -10.35 -3.05 5.24
C THR A 58 -11.28 -1.92 4.81
N GLY A 59 -11.35 -0.81 5.54
CA GLY A 59 -12.23 0.30 5.18
C GLY A 59 -11.91 0.90 3.80
N SER A 60 -10.63 0.89 3.40
CA SER A 60 -10.24 1.32 2.05
C SER A 60 -10.64 0.33 0.98
N HIS A 61 -10.46 -0.96 1.23
CA HIS A 61 -10.85 -2.04 0.32
C HIS A 61 -12.37 -2.00 0.10
N GLU A 62 -13.16 -1.97 1.17
CA GLU A 62 -14.61 -1.93 1.09
C GLU A 62 -15.09 -0.72 0.29
N LYS A 63 -14.65 0.48 0.68
CA LYS A 63 -15.08 1.72 0.04
C LYS A 63 -14.66 1.80 -1.43
N ASN A 64 -13.39 1.55 -1.73
CA ASN A 64 -12.84 1.87 -3.04
C ASN A 64 -12.88 0.66 -3.99
N VAL A 65 -12.61 -0.54 -3.50
CA VAL A 65 -12.52 -1.74 -4.33
C VAL A 65 -13.88 -2.42 -4.45
N ARG A 66 -14.45 -2.87 -3.33
CA ARG A 66 -15.72 -3.61 -3.32
C ARG A 66 -16.89 -2.75 -3.80
N ASP A 67 -17.05 -1.58 -3.20
CA ASP A 67 -18.28 -0.77 -3.37
C ASP A 67 -18.18 0.19 -4.56
N ALA A 68 -16.99 0.71 -4.87
CA ALA A 68 -16.78 1.67 -5.96
C ALA A 68 -16.12 1.07 -7.23
N GLY A 69 -15.77 -0.22 -7.23
CA GLY A 69 -15.28 -0.93 -8.43
C GLY A 69 -13.90 -0.48 -8.91
N PHE A 70 -13.06 0.07 -8.03
CA PHE A 70 -11.67 0.40 -8.34
C PHE A 70 -10.72 -0.74 -8.01
N ARG A 71 -9.48 -0.63 -8.47
CA ARG A 71 -8.35 -1.45 -8.04
C ARG A 71 -7.11 -0.59 -7.86
N PHE A 72 -6.25 -0.97 -6.92
CA PHE A 72 -4.94 -0.34 -6.74
C PHE A 72 -3.87 -1.09 -7.53
N VAL A 73 -2.98 -0.36 -8.20
CA VAL A 73 -1.87 -0.90 -9.00
C VAL A 73 -0.59 -0.15 -8.70
N CYS A 74 0.57 -0.83 -8.74
CA CYS A 74 1.88 -0.17 -8.68
C CYS A 74 2.20 0.52 -10.00
N ALA A 75 2.92 1.64 -9.92
CA ALA A 75 3.42 2.36 -11.10
C ALA A 75 4.70 1.73 -11.71
N GLY A 76 5.31 0.75 -11.02
CA GLY A 76 6.51 0.04 -11.51
C GLY A 76 7.82 0.81 -11.28
N ASP A 77 7.82 1.78 -10.37
CA ASP A 77 8.94 2.70 -10.11
C ASP A 77 9.51 2.55 -8.70
N ALA A 78 9.34 1.36 -8.10
CA ALA A 78 9.84 1.06 -6.77
C ALA A 78 11.36 1.23 -6.69
N GLN A 79 11.81 1.88 -5.62
CA GLN A 79 13.21 2.14 -5.34
C GLN A 79 13.52 1.81 -3.89
N PHE A 80 14.73 1.30 -3.66
CA PHE A 80 15.31 1.11 -2.35
C PHE A 80 16.43 2.12 -2.13
N LEU A 81 16.49 2.66 -0.92
CA LEU A 81 17.61 3.45 -0.44
C LEU A 81 17.84 3.11 1.03
N HIS A 82 18.86 2.30 1.30
CA HIS A 82 19.08 1.70 2.61
C HIS A 82 17.84 0.93 3.10
N ASP A 83 17.30 1.30 4.26
CA ASP A 83 16.09 0.76 4.87
C ASP A 83 14.81 1.48 4.41
N ALA A 84 14.91 2.39 3.45
CA ALA A 84 13.78 3.11 2.90
C ALA A 84 13.34 2.55 1.54
N VAL A 85 12.03 2.54 1.31
CA VAL A 85 11.41 2.16 0.03
C VAL A 85 10.48 3.26 -0.42
N MET A 86 10.52 3.60 -1.70
CA MET A 86 9.59 4.54 -2.32
C MET A 86 8.99 3.95 -3.58
N PHE A 87 7.68 4.09 -3.79
CA PHE A 87 7.01 3.76 -5.05
C PHE A 87 5.71 4.56 -5.20
N HIS A 88 5.18 4.64 -6.42
CA HIS A 88 3.86 5.18 -6.66
C HIS A 88 2.80 4.10 -6.85
N TRP A 89 1.58 4.41 -6.43
CA TRP A 89 0.39 3.61 -6.68
C TRP A 89 -0.66 4.44 -7.43
N HIS A 90 -1.44 3.77 -8.27
CA HIS A 90 -2.60 4.33 -8.94
C HIS A 90 -3.86 3.58 -8.50
N MET A 91 -4.96 4.32 -8.31
CA MET A 91 -6.29 3.77 -8.21
C MET A 91 -6.99 3.94 -9.57
N VAL A 92 -7.34 2.82 -10.19
CA VAL A 92 -7.91 2.77 -11.54
C VAL A 92 -9.24 2.02 -11.54
N PRO A 93 -10.21 2.33 -12.41
CA PRO A 93 -11.42 1.51 -12.56
C PRO A 93 -11.04 0.07 -12.93
N ALA A 94 -11.66 -0.91 -12.27
CA ALA A 94 -11.41 -2.32 -12.58
C ALA A 94 -11.81 -2.68 -14.03
N ALA A 95 -12.86 -2.04 -14.55
CA ALA A 95 -13.32 -2.18 -15.93
C ALA A 95 -12.46 -1.43 -16.97
N GLY A 96 -11.40 -0.73 -16.55
CA GLY A 96 -10.60 0.14 -17.40
C GLY A 96 -11.12 1.58 -17.45
N GLY A 97 -10.22 2.52 -17.74
CA GLY A 97 -10.50 3.95 -17.72
C GLY A 97 -9.30 4.77 -17.20
N PRO A 98 -9.45 6.10 -17.09
CA PRO A 98 -8.39 6.97 -16.60
C PRO A 98 -8.09 6.71 -15.11
N VAL A 99 -6.89 7.13 -14.69
CA VAL A 99 -6.48 7.08 -13.28
C VAL A 99 -7.39 7.99 -12.45
N ALA A 100 -8.02 7.44 -11.42
CA ALA A 100 -8.93 8.17 -10.54
C ALA A 100 -8.18 8.88 -9.40
N ALA A 101 -7.12 8.25 -8.90
CA ALA A 101 -6.22 8.83 -7.90
C ALA A 101 -4.82 8.23 -8.03
N LEU A 102 -3.81 8.98 -7.60
CA LEU A 102 -2.45 8.48 -7.41
C LEU A 102 -1.91 8.89 -6.05
N GLY A 103 -0.91 8.14 -5.59
CA GLY A 103 -0.16 8.50 -4.41
C GLY A 103 1.25 7.96 -4.44
N LEU A 104 2.06 8.50 -3.54
CA LEU A 104 3.39 8.03 -3.25
C LEU A 104 3.36 7.27 -1.92
N GLN A 105 4.06 6.16 -1.90
CA GLN A 105 4.28 5.35 -0.73
C GLN A 105 5.75 5.46 -0.33
N PHE A 106 6.02 5.89 0.90
CA PHE A 106 7.36 5.92 1.48
C PHE A 106 7.39 5.04 2.73
N LEU A 107 8.19 3.98 2.71
CA LEU A 107 8.28 2.98 3.76
C LEU A 107 9.64 3.07 4.43
N VAL A 108 9.66 2.92 5.75
CA VAL A 108 10.86 2.67 6.55
C VAL A 108 10.75 1.24 7.07
N LEU A 109 11.73 0.41 6.73
CA LEU A 109 11.77 -1.00 7.08
C LEU A 109 12.53 -1.24 8.38
N ALA A 110 12.08 -2.21 9.16
CA ALA A 110 12.83 -2.76 10.28
C ALA A 110 13.93 -3.71 9.77
N GLY A 111 14.81 -4.15 10.67
CA GLY A 111 15.91 -5.06 10.33
C GLY A 111 15.48 -6.44 9.80
N ASP A 112 14.21 -6.82 9.95
CA ASP A 112 13.63 -8.04 9.37
C ASP A 112 12.96 -7.81 8.00
N GLY A 113 13.09 -6.60 7.44
CA GLY A 113 12.53 -6.23 6.14
C GLY A 113 11.03 -5.90 6.15
N ARG A 114 10.35 -5.99 7.30
CA ARG A 114 8.95 -5.55 7.44
C ARG A 114 8.87 -4.06 7.69
N ILE A 115 7.72 -3.48 7.38
CA ILE A 115 7.45 -2.05 7.49
C ILE A 115 7.33 -1.67 8.96
N ALA A 116 8.23 -0.82 9.43
CA ALA A 116 8.13 -0.14 10.71
C ALA A 116 7.24 1.09 10.60
N VAL A 117 7.46 1.91 9.57
CA VAL A 117 6.66 3.12 9.31
C VAL A 117 6.31 3.24 7.84
N ASP A 118 5.04 3.51 7.57
CA ASP A 118 4.47 3.74 6.26
C ASP A 118 3.93 5.17 6.22
N TYR A 119 4.44 5.97 5.26
CA TYR A 119 3.92 7.28 4.92
C TYR A 119 3.28 7.24 3.54
N GLN A 120 1.97 7.50 3.49
CA GLN A 120 1.21 7.62 2.26
C GLN A 120 0.92 9.10 1.96
N PHE A 121 1.40 9.55 0.80
CA PHE A 121 1.12 10.86 0.26
C PHE A 121 0.07 10.72 -0.85
N ILE A 122 -1.04 11.46 -0.75
CA ILE A 122 -2.01 11.58 -1.84
C ILE A 122 -1.52 12.69 -2.76
N LEU A 123 -1.27 12.35 -4.02
CA LEU A 123 -0.77 13.30 -5.01
C LEU A 123 -1.94 13.90 -5.81
N PRO A 124 -1.77 15.09 -6.40
CA PRO A 124 -2.77 15.65 -7.30
C PRO A 124 -3.02 14.70 -8.49
N THR A 125 -4.27 14.36 -8.75
CA THR A 125 -4.63 13.62 -9.97
C THR A 125 -4.28 14.52 -11.18
N PRO A 126 -3.52 14.03 -12.18
CA PRO A 126 -3.17 14.83 -13.34
C PRO A 126 -4.45 15.36 -13.98
N SER A 127 -4.48 16.67 -14.22
CA SER A 127 -5.54 17.28 -15.01
C SER A 127 -5.46 16.70 -16.43
N VAL A 128 -6.60 16.24 -16.95
CA VAL A 128 -6.75 15.91 -18.36
C VAL A 128 -6.57 17.14 -19.25
#